data_AF-A0A1G4FMW6-F1
#
_entry.id   AF-A0A1G4FMW6-F1
#
_cell.length_a   1.000
_cell.length_b   1.000
_cell.length_c   1.000
_cell.angle_alpha   90.00
_cell.angle_beta   90.00
_cell.angle_gamma   90.00
#
_symmetry.space_group_name_H-M   'P 1'
#
loop_
_entity.id
_entity.type
_entity.pdbx_description
1 polymer ?
#
loop_
_entity_poly.entity_id
_entity_poly.type
_entity_poly.pdbx_seq_one_letter_code
_entity_poly.pdbx_strand_id
1 'polypeptide(L)'
;MKIPTTLKHKPVIISENYENVDGRYAYNSDAKGISLGLAQWNDRGKVDISAKVWRYTGEKWSRQSEELPLHRVLDLAILVCRTELYFREAYRYPKLYDDKNPVIDRVGLQGDAMTVSVCVDNEKIDEDIKLFRQALSNDDELIGERLKTLSGILKEMGY
;
A
#
# COMPACT_ATOMS: atom_id res chain seq x y z
N MET A 1 -6.40 -0.84 13.43
CA MET A 1 -5.58 -0.04 14.39
C MET A 1 -4.83 1.04 13.60
N LYS A 2 -4.56 2.24 14.16
CA LYS A 2 -3.74 3.24 13.45
C LYS A 2 -2.30 2.76 13.27
N ILE A 3 -1.77 2.81 12.04
CA ILE A 3 -0.37 2.46 11.78
C ILE A 3 0.55 3.65 12.09
N PRO A 4 1.83 3.43 12.45
CA PRO A 4 2.74 4.54 12.76
C PRO A 4 3.13 5.34 11.51
N THR A 5 3.01 6.66 11.57
CA THR A 5 3.40 7.59 10.49
C THR A 5 4.71 8.34 10.78
N THR A 6 5.19 8.31 12.02
CA THR A 6 6.42 8.99 12.46
C THR A 6 7.69 8.16 12.25
N LEU A 7 7.57 6.90 11.82
CA LEU A 7 8.70 6.03 11.51
C LEU A 7 9.38 6.44 10.18
N LYS A 8 10.47 5.75 9.83
CA LYS A 8 11.27 6.10 8.64
C LYS A 8 10.54 5.84 7.32
N HIS A 9 9.78 4.75 7.21
CA HIS A 9 8.87 4.55 6.08
C HIS A 9 7.74 5.57 6.16
N LYS A 10 7.48 6.29 5.08
CA LYS A 10 6.46 7.36 5.01
C LYS A 10 5.24 6.86 4.25
N PRO A 11 4.20 6.35 4.94
CA PRO A 11 3.03 5.79 4.26
C PRO A 11 2.28 6.88 3.48
N VAL A 12 1.80 6.51 2.29
CA VAL A 12 1.00 7.37 1.40
C VAL A 12 -0.36 6.74 1.16
N ILE A 13 -0.38 5.46 0.75
CA ILE A 13 -1.61 4.67 0.60
C ILE A 13 -1.61 3.58 1.66
N ILE A 14 -2.73 3.41 2.36
CA ILE A 14 -2.83 2.52 3.52
C ILE A 14 -4.11 1.69 3.51
N SER A 15 -4.03 0.55 4.18
CA SER A 15 -5.18 -0.20 4.70
C SER A 15 -4.92 -0.52 6.17
N GLU A 16 -5.55 0.24 7.07
CA GLU A 16 -5.39 0.09 8.54
C GLU A 16 -6.29 -0.98 9.16
N ASN A 17 -7.28 -1.47 8.39
CA ASN A 17 -8.15 -2.57 8.79
C ASN A 17 -7.66 -3.92 8.28
N TYR A 18 -6.37 -4.04 7.93
CA TYR A 18 -5.84 -5.26 7.30
C TYR A 18 -6.01 -6.51 8.19
N GLU A 19 -5.95 -6.35 9.52
CA GLU A 19 -6.17 -7.46 10.45
C GLU A 19 -7.52 -8.17 10.27
N ASN A 20 -8.52 -7.49 9.68
CA ASN A 20 -9.85 -8.06 9.42
C ASN A 20 -9.93 -8.84 8.09
N VAL A 21 -8.92 -8.72 7.23
CA VAL A 21 -8.92 -9.25 5.86
C VAL A 21 -7.70 -10.11 5.55
N ASP A 22 -6.89 -10.43 6.56
CA ASP A 22 -5.67 -11.25 6.45
C ASP A 22 -5.96 -12.76 6.29
N GLY A 23 -6.91 -13.10 5.42
CA GLY A 23 -7.30 -14.46 5.08
C GLY A 23 -7.67 -15.30 6.30
N ARG A 24 -7.01 -16.46 6.47
CA ARG A 24 -7.23 -17.36 7.61
C ARG A 24 -6.90 -16.74 8.98
N TYR A 25 -6.17 -15.64 9.00
CA TYR A 25 -5.80 -14.92 10.22
C TYR A 25 -6.71 -13.71 10.48
N ALA A 26 -7.74 -13.49 9.66
CA ALA A 26 -8.70 -12.41 9.86
C ALA A 26 -9.20 -12.39 11.31
N TYR A 27 -9.23 -11.20 11.90
CA TYR A 27 -9.60 -10.91 13.29
C TYR A 27 -8.64 -11.44 14.37
N ASN A 28 -7.60 -12.19 14.01
CA ASN A 28 -6.55 -12.67 14.91
C ASN A 28 -5.16 -12.59 14.25
N SER A 29 -4.89 -11.45 13.62
CA SER A 29 -3.64 -11.21 12.92
C SER A 29 -2.72 -10.30 13.73
N ASP A 30 -1.43 -10.59 13.68
CA ASP A 30 -0.39 -9.68 14.11
C ASP A 30 -0.10 -8.58 13.06
N ALA A 31 -0.47 -8.79 11.79
CA ALA A 31 -0.42 -7.80 10.74
C ALA A 31 -1.65 -6.87 10.84
N LYS A 32 -1.41 -5.69 11.41
CA LYS A 32 -2.45 -4.71 11.70
C LYS A 32 -2.79 -3.83 10.51
N GLY A 33 -1.83 -3.58 9.63
CA GLY A 33 -2.04 -2.76 8.44
C GLY A 33 -1.05 -3.09 7.34
N ILE A 34 -1.35 -2.62 6.13
CA ILE A 34 -0.43 -2.61 5.00
C ILE A 34 -0.38 -1.20 4.40
N SER A 35 0.76 -0.82 3.84
CA SER A 35 0.91 0.48 3.19
C SER A 35 1.84 0.44 1.99
N LEU A 36 1.66 1.41 1.10
CA LEU A 36 2.64 1.83 0.10
C LEU A 36 3.11 3.25 0.46
N GLY A 37 4.40 3.51 0.36
CA GLY A 37 4.95 4.79 0.77
C GLY A 37 6.41 4.96 0.40
N LEU A 38 6.99 6.10 0.82
CA LEU A 38 8.41 6.38 0.58
C LEU A 38 9.26 5.45 1.44
N ALA A 39 10.26 4.84 0.81
CA ALA A 39 11.13 3.87 1.45
C ALA A 39 12.02 4.52 2.52
N GLN A 40 12.42 3.72 3.50
CA GLN A 40 13.31 4.14 4.57
C GLN A 40 14.76 4.35 4.09
N TRP A 41 15.17 3.65 3.04
CA TRP A 41 16.52 3.67 2.49
C TRP A 41 16.48 4.37 1.15
N ASN A 42 16.75 5.67 1.19
CA ASN A 42 16.87 6.50 0.01
C ASN A 42 18.35 6.85 -0.16
N ASP A 43 18.93 6.52 -1.32
CA ASP A 43 20.21 7.08 -1.71
C ASP A 43 20.09 8.61 -1.80
N ARG A 44 21.21 9.33 -1.63
CA ARG A 44 21.19 10.79 -1.74
C ARG A 44 20.64 11.21 -3.11
N GLY A 45 19.48 11.88 -3.10
CA GLY A 45 18.82 12.38 -4.31
C GLY A 45 17.89 11.37 -5.00
N LYS A 46 17.75 10.15 -4.47
CA LYS A 46 16.81 9.14 -4.99
C LYS A 46 15.68 8.93 -3.98
N VAL A 47 14.43 8.91 -4.45
CA VAL A 47 13.28 8.54 -3.64
C VAL A 47 12.77 7.22 -4.15
N ASP A 48 12.98 6.16 -3.38
CA ASP A 48 12.42 4.85 -3.66
C ASP A 48 11.07 4.70 -2.94
N ILE A 49 10.20 3.86 -3.50
CA ILE A 49 8.91 3.51 -2.92
C ILE A 49 8.89 2.05 -2.50
N SER A 50 8.14 1.73 -1.46
CA SER A 50 8.04 0.35 -0.99
C SER A 50 6.66 0.02 -0.46
N ALA A 51 6.33 -1.27 -0.54
CA ALA A 51 5.24 -1.86 0.20
C ALA A 51 5.72 -2.25 1.61
N LYS A 52 4.86 -2.10 2.61
CA LYS A 52 5.15 -2.48 3.99
C LYS A 52 3.95 -3.14 4.65
N VAL A 53 4.22 -4.26 5.31
CA VAL A 53 3.31 -4.89 6.28
C VAL A 53 3.65 -4.36 7.68
N TRP A 54 2.63 -3.93 8.42
CA TRP A 54 2.74 -3.39 9.76
C TRP A 54 2.31 -4.42 10.77
N ARG A 55 3.29 -5.04 11.45
CA ARG A 55 3.02 -6.02 12.50
C ARG A 55 3.22 -5.43 13.88
N TYR A 56 2.29 -5.74 14.78
CA TYR A 56 2.32 -5.33 16.18
C TYR A 56 2.13 -6.55 17.08
N THR A 57 3.11 -6.81 17.94
CA THR A 57 3.10 -7.98 18.85
C THR A 57 2.41 -7.70 20.19
N GLY A 58 1.74 -6.56 20.34
CA GLY A 58 1.20 -6.09 21.62
C GLY A 58 2.18 -5.19 22.42
N GLU A 59 3.47 -5.25 22.10
CA GLU A 59 4.51 -4.45 22.79
C GLU A 59 5.21 -3.48 21.84
N LYS A 60 5.54 -3.94 20.63
CA LYS A 60 6.34 -3.17 19.67
C LYS A 60 5.95 -3.45 18.22
N TRP A 61 6.27 -2.49 17.36
CA TRP A 61 6.17 -2.63 15.90
C TRP A 61 7.39 -3.38 15.35
N SER A 62 7.15 -4.35 14.46
CA SER A 62 8.22 -5.09 13.78
C SER A 62 9.04 -4.18 12.85
N ARG A 63 10.37 -4.34 12.87
CA ARG A 63 11.32 -3.41 12.21
C ARG A 63 12.00 -3.95 10.95
N GLN A 64 12.00 -5.24 10.65
CA GLN A 64 12.85 -5.82 9.58
C GLN A 64 12.26 -7.08 8.92
N SER A 65 12.98 -7.57 7.88
CA SER A 65 12.66 -8.65 6.93
C SER A 65 11.86 -9.81 7.52
N GLU A 66 10.82 -10.21 6.78
CA GLU A 66 9.87 -11.25 7.20
C GLU A 66 9.55 -12.17 6.03
N GLU A 67 9.30 -13.44 6.33
CA GLU A 67 8.61 -14.35 5.42
C GLU A 67 7.11 -13.99 5.43
N LEU A 68 6.55 -13.77 4.25
CA LEU A 68 5.13 -13.45 4.08
C LEU A 68 4.37 -14.71 3.63
N PRO A 69 3.22 -15.02 4.27
CA PRO A 69 2.26 -15.95 3.68
C PRO A 69 1.89 -15.50 2.26
N LEU A 70 1.68 -16.45 1.34
CA LEU A 70 1.44 -16.16 -0.07
C LEU A 70 0.25 -15.21 -0.30
N HIS A 71 -0.81 -15.33 0.50
CA HIS A 71 -1.97 -14.44 0.36
C HIS A 71 -1.61 -12.98 0.68
N ARG A 72 -0.71 -12.71 1.64
CA ARG A 72 -0.25 -11.34 1.92
C ARG A 72 0.54 -10.75 0.75
N VAL A 73 1.26 -11.58 0.00
CA VAL A 73 1.95 -11.15 -1.23
C VAL A 73 0.92 -10.72 -2.28
N LEU A 74 -0.16 -11.49 -2.44
CA LEU A 74 -1.27 -11.14 -3.34
C LEU A 74 -2.01 -9.90 -2.87
N ASP A 75 -2.27 -9.74 -1.57
CA ASP A 75 -2.93 -8.55 -1.01
C ASP A 75 -2.11 -7.28 -1.26
N LEU A 76 -0.78 -7.35 -1.13
CA LEU A 76 0.11 -6.26 -1.52
C LEU A 76 0.04 -5.97 -3.02
N ALA A 77 0.00 -7.01 -3.87
CA ALA A 77 -0.18 -6.82 -5.31
C ALA A 77 -1.53 -6.17 -5.65
N ILE A 78 -2.61 -6.54 -4.95
CA ILE A 78 -3.93 -5.90 -5.06
C ILE A 78 -3.85 -4.43 -4.64
N LEU A 79 -3.19 -4.13 -3.52
CA LEU A 79 -2.99 -2.75 -3.06
C LEU A 79 -2.22 -1.91 -4.08
N VAL A 80 -1.16 -2.48 -4.68
CA VAL A 80 -0.41 -1.84 -5.79
C VAL A 80 -1.32 -1.56 -6.97
N CYS A 81 -2.08 -2.56 -7.45
CA CYS A 81 -2.98 -2.39 -8.59
C CYS A 81 -4.05 -1.31 -8.32
N ARG A 82 -4.63 -1.29 -7.11
CA ARG A 82 -5.61 -0.26 -6.72
C ARG A 82 -5.01 1.13 -6.64
N THR A 83 -3.77 1.22 -6.18
CA THR A 83 -3.03 2.47 -6.10
C THR A 83 -2.71 3.03 -7.48
N GLU A 84 -2.20 2.18 -8.39
CA GLU A 84 -1.96 2.52 -9.80
C GLU A 84 -3.23 3.04 -10.47
N LEU A 85 -4.33 2.29 -10.31
CA LEU A 85 -5.62 2.69 -10.87
C LEU A 85 -6.10 4.04 -10.32
N TYR A 86 -5.90 4.29 -9.02
CA TYR A 86 -6.24 5.57 -8.41
C TYR A 86 -5.43 6.73 -8.99
N PHE A 87 -4.11 6.57 -9.13
CA PHE A 87 -3.24 7.65 -9.63
C PHE A 87 -3.49 8.03 -11.09
N ARG A 88 -4.10 7.16 -11.89
CA ARG A 88 -4.58 7.50 -13.24
C ARG A 88 -5.58 8.64 -13.24
N GLU A 89 -6.41 8.76 -12.21
CA GLU A 89 -7.47 9.78 -12.10
C GLU A 89 -7.17 10.84 -11.04
N ALA A 90 -6.16 10.62 -10.18
CA ALA A 90 -5.84 11.50 -9.06
C ALA A 90 -5.47 12.94 -9.46
N TYR A 91 -5.05 13.16 -10.72
CA TYR A 91 -4.73 14.49 -11.24
C TYR A 91 -5.90 15.49 -11.16
N ARG A 92 -7.14 15.00 -11.03
CA ARG A 92 -8.34 15.83 -10.83
C ARG A 92 -8.36 16.55 -9.47
N TYR A 93 -7.59 16.06 -8.50
CA TYR A 93 -7.48 16.65 -7.18
C TYR A 93 -6.23 17.53 -7.09
N PRO A 94 -6.32 18.79 -6.60
CA PRO A 94 -5.16 19.66 -6.44
C PRO A 94 -4.04 19.06 -5.56
N LYS A 95 -4.43 18.28 -4.54
CA LYS A 95 -3.53 17.57 -3.63
C LYS A 95 -3.21 16.14 -4.06
N LEU A 96 -3.71 15.70 -5.22
CA LEU A 96 -3.76 14.29 -5.66
C LEU A 96 -4.65 13.39 -4.81
N TYR A 97 -5.47 13.97 -3.91
CA TYR A 97 -6.52 13.26 -3.18
C TYR A 97 -7.64 14.17 -2.70
N ASP A 98 -8.76 13.55 -2.33
CA ASP A 98 -9.90 14.19 -1.69
C ASP A 98 -9.66 14.27 -0.18
N ASP A 99 -9.51 15.49 0.33
CA ASP A 99 -9.24 15.76 1.74
C ASP A 99 -10.45 15.50 2.65
N LYS A 100 -11.66 15.56 2.10
CA LYS A 100 -12.90 15.28 2.83
C LYS A 100 -13.24 13.80 2.82
N ASN A 101 -12.81 13.07 1.79
CA ASN A 101 -13.03 11.64 1.67
C ASN A 101 -11.77 10.91 1.18
N PRO A 102 -10.80 10.61 2.06
CA PRO A 102 -9.53 9.99 1.69
C PRO A 102 -9.66 8.49 1.33
N VAL A 103 -10.85 7.89 1.46
CA VAL A 103 -11.09 6.50 1.09
C VAL A 103 -11.12 6.37 -0.44
N ILE A 104 -10.26 5.51 -0.97
CA ILE A 104 -10.07 5.25 -2.39
C ILE A 104 -11.00 4.13 -2.85
N ASP A 105 -11.03 3.02 -2.11
CA ASP A 105 -11.82 1.84 -2.48
C ASP A 105 -12.05 0.89 -1.28
N ARG A 106 -13.00 -0.03 -1.44
CA ARG A 106 -13.21 -1.17 -0.55
C ARG A 106 -13.19 -2.46 -1.36
N VAL A 107 -12.09 -3.21 -1.25
CA VAL A 107 -11.88 -4.44 -1.99
C VAL A 107 -12.35 -5.63 -1.15
N GLY A 108 -13.38 -6.35 -1.59
CA GLY A 108 -13.86 -7.55 -0.88
C GLY A 108 -12.81 -8.66 -0.87
N LEU A 109 -12.47 -9.17 0.31
CA LEU A 109 -11.52 -10.27 0.51
C LEU A 109 -12.08 -11.27 1.54
N GLN A 110 -11.33 -12.34 1.82
CA GLN A 110 -11.72 -13.28 2.87
C GLN A 110 -11.69 -12.57 4.25
N GLY A 111 -12.82 -12.56 4.93
CA GLY A 111 -13.01 -11.92 6.24
C GLY A 111 -13.94 -10.71 6.18
N ASP A 112 -13.50 -9.65 5.50
CA ASP A 112 -14.20 -8.36 5.32
C ASP A 112 -13.71 -7.69 4.00
N ALA A 113 -13.92 -6.39 3.82
CA ALA A 113 -13.35 -5.59 2.75
C ALA A 113 -12.10 -4.81 3.19
N MET A 114 -11.03 -4.94 2.42
CA MET A 114 -9.81 -4.15 2.57
C MET A 114 -10.13 -2.70 2.21
N THR A 115 -10.03 -1.80 3.19
CA THR A 115 -10.33 -0.37 2.99
C THR A 115 -9.05 0.35 2.60
N VAL A 116 -8.97 0.74 1.34
CA VAL A 116 -7.81 1.45 0.78
C VAL A 116 -8.05 2.95 0.92
N SER A 117 -7.10 3.68 1.49
CA SER A 117 -7.22 5.13 1.71
C SER A 117 -5.88 5.85 1.64
N VAL A 118 -5.92 7.16 1.48
CA VAL A 118 -4.75 8.04 1.61
C VAL A 118 -4.42 8.24 3.09
N CYS A 119 -3.13 8.17 3.44
CA CYS A 119 -2.65 8.34 4.82
C CYS A 119 -2.65 9.80 5.26
N VAL A 120 -3.83 10.35 5.55
CA VAL A 120 -3.97 11.73 6.03
C VAL A 120 -3.33 11.99 7.40
N ASP A 121 -3.03 10.93 8.16
CA ASP A 121 -2.26 10.99 9.41
C ASP A 121 -0.74 11.14 9.19
N ASN A 122 -0.25 11.08 7.93
CA ASN A 122 1.11 11.47 7.59
C ASN A 122 1.17 13.01 7.54
N GLU A 123 1.92 13.61 8.46
CA GLU A 123 2.07 15.08 8.57
C GLU A 123 2.54 15.76 7.27
N LYS A 124 3.24 15.03 6.40
CA LYS A 124 3.75 15.52 5.11
C LYS A 124 3.00 14.94 3.90
N ILE A 125 1.78 14.45 4.09
CA ILE A 125 1.04 13.74 3.04
C ILE A 125 0.94 14.53 1.72
N ASP A 126 0.72 15.84 1.77
CA ASP A 126 0.58 16.71 0.59
C ASP A 126 1.86 16.79 -0.27
N GLU A 127 3.02 16.55 0.33
CA GLU A 127 4.34 16.51 -0.32
C GLU A 127 4.71 15.08 -0.70
N ASP A 128 4.58 14.15 0.26
CA ASP A 128 4.97 12.75 0.11
C ASP A 128 4.16 12.04 -0.98
N ILE A 129 2.86 12.37 -1.15
CA ILE A 129 2.04 11.80 -2.23
C ILE A 129 2.53 12.20 -3.62
N LYS A 130 3.08 13.41 -3.77
CA LYS A 130 3.65 13.89 -5.04
C LYS A 130 4.96 13.19 -5.34
N LEU A 131 5.82 13.05 -4.32
CA LEU A 131 7.06 12.29 -4.43
C LEU A 131 6.80 10.82 -4.76
N PHE A 132 5.80 10.22 -4.11
CA PHE A 132 5.37 8.85 -4.36
C PHE A 132 4.86 8.66 -5.79
N ARG A 133 3.97 9.55 -6.27
CA ARG A 133 3.51 9.54 -7.67
C ARG A 133 4.66 9.71 -8.66
N GLN A 134 5.61 10.59 -8.36
CA GLN A 134 6.78 10.79 -9.22
C GLN A 134 7.64 9.54 -9.28
N ALA A 135 7.90 8.89 -8.14
CA ALA A 135 8.64 7.64 -8.08
C ALA A 135 7.91 6.51 -8.83
N LEU A 136 6.59 6.37 -8.68
CA LEU A 136 5.78 5.45 -9.48
C LEU A 136 5.95 5.71 -10.99
N SER A 137 5.92 6.98 -11.40
CA SER A 137 6.08 7.36 -12.82
C SER A 137 7.49 7.08 -13.34
N ASN A 138 8.51 7.22 -12.50
CA ASN A 138 9.89 6.90 -12.87
C ASN A 138 10.09 5.39 -13.09
N ASP A 139 9.33 4.57 -12.35
CA ASP A 139 9.36 3.10 -12.43
C ASP A 139 8.25 2.53 -13.35
N ASP A 140 7.56 3.37 -14.14
CA ASP A 140 6.39 2.96 -14.94
C ASP A 140 6.70 1.81 -15.91
N GLU A 141 7.85 1.84 -16.58
CA GLU A 141 8.28 0.74 -17.46
C GLU A 141 8.44 -0.57 -16.68
N LEU A 142 9.11 -0.53 -15.53
CA LEU A 142 9.38 -1.69 -14.70
C LEU A 142 8.09 -2.26 -14.10
N ILE A 143 7.26 -1.41 -13.50
CA ILE A 143 6.00 -1.80 -12.88
C ILE A 143 5.02 -2.29 -13.96
N GLY A 144 4.92 -1.57 -15.07
CA GLY A 144 4.07 -1.92 -16.20
C GLY A 144 4.40 -3.29 -16.80
N GLU A 145 5.69 -3.62 -16.96
CA GLU A 145 6.15 -4.93 -17.42
C GLU A 145 5.66 -6.06 -16.49
N ARG A 146 5.82 -5.88 -15.17
CA ARG A 146 5.43 -6.88 -14.16
C ARG A 146 3.91 -7.04 -14.12
N LEU A 147 3.15 -5.95 -14.14
CA LEU A 147 1.69 -5.97 -14.14
C LEU A 147 1.12 -6.63 -15.39
N LYS A 148 1.68 -6.34 -16.57
CA LYS A 148 1.27 -6.96 -17.83
C LYS A 148 1.55 -8.47 -17.81
N THR A 149 2.71 -8.88 -17.30
CA THR A 149 3.09 -10.29 -17.17
C THR A 149 2.15 -11.01 -16.21
N LEU A 150 1.90 -10.44 -15.03
CA LEU A 150 0.97 -10.99 -14.03
C LEU A 150 -0.44 -11.14 -14.61
N SER A 151 -0.95 -10.12 -15.32
CA SER A 151 -2.26 -10.19 -15.97
C SER A 151 -2.34 -11.30 -17.03
N GLY A 152 -1.26 -11.51 -17.80
CA GLY A 152 -1.17 -12.61 -18.76
C GLY A 152 -1.27 -13.98 -18.08
N ILE A 153 -0.47 -14.21 -17.04
CA ILE A 153 -0.46 -15.46 -16.27
C ILE A 153 -1.82 -15.71 -15.61
N LEU A 154 -2.45 -14.69 -15.01
CA LEU A 154 -3.77 -14.83 -14.40
C LEU A 154 -4.83 -15.28 -15.42
N LYS A 155 -4.82 -14.71 -16.63
CA LYS A 155 -5.73 -15.12 -17.71
C LYS A 155 -5.45 -16.54 -18.19
N GLU A 156 -4.19 -16.95 -18.30
CA GLU A 156 -3.82 -18.33 -18.64
C GLU A 156 -4.32 -19.33 -17.58
N MET A 157 -4.31 -18.93 -16.31
CA MET A 157 -4.86 -19.73 -15.20
C MET A 157 -6.41 -19.74 -15.16
N GLY A 158 -7.07 -18.91 -15.96
CA GLY A 158 -8.53 -18.82 -16.03
C GLY A 158 -9.18 -17.87 -15.01
N TYR A 159 -8.43 -16.93 -14.44
CA TYR A 159 -8.96 -15.82 -13.64
C TYR A 159 -9.39 -14.62 -14.49
#